data_AF-A0A2W1AU47-F1
#
_entry.id   AF-A0A2W1AU47-F1
#
_cell.length_a   1.000
_cell.length_b   1.000
_cell.length_c   1.000
_cell.angle_alpha   90.00
_cell.angle_beta   90.00
_cell.angle_gamma   90.00
#
_symmetry.space_group_name_H-M   'P 1'
#
loop_
_entity.id
_entity.type
_entity.pdbx_description
1 polymer ?
#
loop_
_entity_poly.entity_id
_entity_poly.type
_entity_poly.pdbx_seq_one_letter_code
_entity_poly.pdbx_strand_id
1 'polypeptide(L)'
;MGRQFVVVSSESGLEGTPAEQASDVFSRIGDELSSLGLSLEHGVRTRLFARGQEARKVASDERIKALAGGKRCASSSFIAPGYLDSQGIVAVDLIAMAQGDPASLKTTVEYDPPRYPPHYVRWDDLVFFSGVTSPEGDLEHQVRHLAAMLGGSLATVGATWDNVISASFFLRRDQDLDSLRSLWSPVLSAPIPYTSTTLVDGFASEGNLLEIEITAAV
;
A
#
# COMPACT_ATOMS: atom_id res chain seq x y z
N MET A 1 13.18 -17.92 10.93
CA MET A 1 14.37 -17.15 10.49
C MET A 1 13.94 -15.70 10.29
N GLY A 2 14.74 -14.73 10.70
CA GLY A 2 14.36 -13.32 10.65
C GLY A 2 14.36 -12.80 9.22
N ARG A 3 13.19 -12.40 8.70
CA ARG A 3 13.09 -11.73 7.41
C ARG A 3 13.62 -10.32 7.54
N GLN A 4 14.38 -9.88 6.55
CA GLN A 4 14.88 -8.51 6.48
C GLN A 4 14.05 -7.73 5.46
N PHE A 5 13.56 -6.57 5.90
CA PHE A 5 12.86 -5.62 5.05
C PHE A 5 13.72 -4.38 4.86
N VAL A 6 13.67 -3.82 3.66
CA VAL A 6 14.24 -2.51 3.33
C VAL A 6 13.08 -1.61 2.94
N VAL A 7 13.04 -0.42 3.53
CA VAL A 7 12.08 0.63 3.15
C VAL A 7 12.88 1.71 2.43
N VAL A 8 12.48 2.01 1.18
CA VAL A 8 13.03 3.10 0.39
C VAL A 8 11.93 4.11 0.15
N SER A 9 12.16 5.36 0.54
CA SER A 9 11.26 6.48 0.28
C SER A 9 11.96 7.49 -0.61
N SER A 10 11.26 7.99 -1.62
CA SER A 10 11.81 8.96 -2.58
C SER A 10 10.72 9.92 -3.02
N GLU A 11 11.05 11.21 -3.05
CA GLU A 11 10.21 12.26 -3.61
C GLU A 11 10.74 12.67 -4.99
N SER A 12 9.86 13.17 -5.85
CA SER A 12 10.23 13.66 -7.17
C SER A 12 10.97 14.99 -7.11
N GLY A 13 11.75 15.28 -8.16
CA GLY A 13 12.34 16.60 -8.38
C GLY A 13 11.28 17.66 -8.72
N LEU A 14 11.73 18.90 -8.93
CA LEU A 14 10.83 20.05 -9.16
C LEU A 14 10.41 20.21 -10.63
N GLU A 15 11.12 19.57 -11.54
CA GLU A 15 10.95 19.76 -12.97
C GLU A 15 10.23 18.56 -13.61
N GLY A 16 9.63 18.81 -14.76
CA GLY A 16 8.93 17.79 -15.54
C GLY A 16 7.47 17.60 -15.16
N THR A 17 6.78 16.84 -16.00
CA THR A 17 5.39 16.41 -15.85
C THR A 17 5.24 15.38 -14.71
N PRO A 18 4.02 15.15 -14.19
CA PRO A 18 3.79 14.09 -13.20
C PRO A 18 4.27 12.70 -13.65
N ALA A 19 4.21 12.41 -14.95
CA ALA A 19 4.70 11.14 -15.49
C ALA A 19 6.23 11.05 -15.42
N GLU A 20 6.94 12.10 -15.86
CA GLU A 20 8.41 12.16 -15.78
C GLU A 20 8.89 12.10 -14.34
N GLN A 21 8.24 12.86 -13.45
CA GLN A 21 8.53 12.87 -12.02
C GLN A 21 8.31 11.50 -11.37
N ALA A 22 7.22 10.79 -11.70
CA ALA A 22 6.98 9.45 -11.19
C ALA A 22 8.01 8.43 -11.73
N SER A 23 8.33 8.48 -13.02
CA SER A 23 9.33 7.62 -13.65
C SER A 23 10.71 7.79 -13.01
N ASP A 24 11.12 9.03 -12.81
CA ASP A 24 12.36 9.43 -12.12
C ASP A 24 12.42 8.88 -10.69
N VAL A 25 11.33 8.99 -9.92
CA VAL A 25 11.25 8.41 -8.56
C VAL A 25 11.46 6.90 -8.58
N PHE A 26 10.81 6.16 -9.48
CA PHE A 26 11.00 4.71 -9.57
C PHE A 26 12.41 4.32 -10.05
N SER A 27 13.03 5.11 -10.93
CA SER A 27 14.43 4.90 -11.33
C SER A 27 15.35 5.02 -10.12
N ARG A 28 15.22 6.11 -9.34
CA ARG A 28 16.03 6.31 -8.12
C ARG A 28 15.83 5.22 -7.07
N ILE A 29 14.59 4.77 -6.86
CA ILE A 29 14.31 3.63 -5.95
C ILE A 29 15.00 2.37 -6.47
N GLY A 30 14.98 2.13 -7.79
CA GLY A 30 15.70 1.01 -8.41
C GLY A 30 17.21 1.07 -8.18
N ASP A 31 17.82 2.26 -8.33
CA ASP A 31 19.24 2.47 -8.10
C ASP A 31 19.62 2.25 -6.62
N GLU A 32 18.80 2.77 -5.69
CA GLU A 32 19.01 2.59 -4.25
C GLU A 32 18.93 1.11 -3.85
N LEU A 33 17.91 0.39 -4.31
CA LEU A 33 17.81 -1.07 -4.10
C LEU A 33 19.01 -1.81 -4.68
N SER A 34 19.47 -1.41 -5.87
CA SER A 34 20.63 -2.04 -6.52
C SER A 34 21.91 -1.86 -5.71
N SER A 35 22.07 -0.72 -5.04
CA SER A 35 23.21 -0.46 -4.13
C SER A 35 23.25 -1.44 -2.93
N LEU A 36 22.10 -2.03 -2.58
CA LEU A 36 21.93 -3.02 -1.52
C LEU A 36 21.93 -4.46 -2.04
N GLY A 37 22.19 -4.67 -3.34
CA GLY A 37 22.11 -5.99 -3.98
C GLY A 37 20.68 -6.48 -4.20
N LEU A 38 19.69 -5.58 -4.15
CA LEU A 38 18.27 -5.85 -4.38
C LEU A 38 17.82 -5.25 -5.72
N SER A 39 16.55 -5.42 -6.04
CA SER A 39 15.92 -4.86 -7.23
C SER A 39 14.43 -4.62 -6.97
N LEU A 40 13.73 -3.96 -7.89
CA LEU A 40 12.27 -3.79 -7.81
C LEU A 40 11.50 -5.12 -7.77
N GLU A 41 12.09 -6.25 -8.20
CA GLU A 41 11.49 -7.57 -8.04
C GLU A 41 11.39 -8.01 -6.58
N HIS A 42 12.16 -7.40 -5.69
CA HIS A 42 12.08 -7.64 -4.26
C HIS A 42 10.96 -6.84 -3.59
N GLY A 43 10.32 -5.91 -4.31
CA GLY A 43 9.20 -5.12 -3.80
C GLY A 43 8.00 -5.98 -3.43
N VAL A 44 7.51 -5.81 -2.20
CA VAL A 44 6.30 -6.47 -1.67
C VAL A 44 5.16 -5.48 -1.42
N ARG A 45 5.49 -4.20 -1.20
CA ARG A 45 4.50 -3.13 -1.07
C ARG A 45 5.00 -1.82 -1.66
N THR A 46 4.09 -1.03 -2.24
CA THR A 46 4.37 0.34 -2.69
C THR A 46 3.23 1.28 -2.30
N ARG A 47 3.57 2.48 -1.84
CA ARG A 47 2.63 3.55 -1.51
C ARG A 47 2.99 4.76 -2.33
N LEU A 48 2.01 5.34 -3.00
CA LEU A 48 2.21 6.53 -3.83
C LEU A 48 1.43 7.69 -3.24
N PHE A 49 2.09 8.82 -3.05
CA PHE A 49 1.49 10.06 -2.56
C PHE A 49 1.67 11.13 -3.62
N ALA A 50 0.63 11.93 -3.87
CA ALA A 50 0.73 13.03 -4.81
C ALA A 50 0.04 14.29 -4.30
N ARG A 51 0.43 15.45 -4.84
CA ARG A 51 -0.13 16.76 -4.47
C ARG A 51 -1.55 17.01 -4.99
N GLY A 52 -2.07 16.18 -5.90
CA GLY A 52 -3.41 16.39 -6.46
C GLY A 52 -3.93 15.17 -7.21
N GLN A 53 -5.21 15.20 -7.55
CA GLN A 53 -5.91 14.07 -8.20
C GLN A 53 -5.25 13.67 -9.52
N GLU A 54 -4.94 14.65 -10.38
CA GLU A 54 -4.33 14.38 -11.68
C GLU A 54 -2.93 13.75 -11.52
N ALA A 55 -2.09 14.34 -10.66
CA ALA A 55 -0.77 13.79 -10.37
C ALA A 55 -0.85 12.38 -9.78
N ARG A 56 -1.80 12.11 -8.86
CA ARG A 56 -2.04 10.78 -8.29
C ARG A 56 -2.40 9.76 -9.37
N LYS A 57 -3.29 10.15 -10.30
CA LYS A 57 -3.72 9.28 -11.39
C LYS A 57 -2.54 8.96 -12.33
N VAL A 58 -1.90 9.99 -12.87
CA VAL A 58 -0.79 9.84 -13.82
C VAL A 58 0.37 9.05 -13.21
N ALA A 59 0.76 9.37 -11.97
CA ALA A 59 1.84 8.66 -11.30
C ALA A 59 1.48 7.20 -10.97
N SER A 60 0.20 6.91 -10.71
CA SER A 60 -0.26 5.52 -10.58
C SER A 60 -0.18 4.73 -11.89
N ASP A 61 -0.45 5.38 -13.03
CA ASP A 61 -0.28 4.79 -14.36
C ASP A 61 1.19 4.50 -14.67
N GLU A 62 2.11 5.41 -14.28
CA GLU A 62 3.56 5.16 -14.40
C GLU A 62 4.05 4.04 -13.47
N ARG A 63 3.53 3.96 -12.24
CA ARG A 63 3.83 2.85 -11.34
C ARG A 63 3.49 1.49 -11.96
N ILE A 64 2.36 1.38 -12.67
CA ILE A 64 1.97 0.13 -13.35
C ILE A 64 3.04 -0.30 -14.36
N LYS A 65 3.64 0.65 -15.08
CA LYS A 65 4.73 0.37 -16.03
C LYS A 65 6.02 -0.02 -15.30
N ALA A 66 6.41 0.76 -14.28
CA ALA A 66 7.64 0.55 -13.52
C ALA A 66 7.64 -0.80 -12.79
N LEU A 67 6.48 -1.22 -12.28
CA LEU A 67 6.30 -2.41 -11.46
C LEU A 67 5.60 -3.56 -12.21
N ALA A 68 5.77 -3.65 -13.53
CA ALA A 68 5.22 -4.74 -14.33
C ALA A 68 5.93 -6.10 -14.11
N GLY A 69 5.27 -7.20 -14.48
CA GLY A 69 5.86 -8.55 -14.41
C GLY A 69 6.22 -8.98 -12.98
N GLY A 70 7.44 -9.50 -12.78
CA GLY A 70 7.93 -9.92 -11.46
C GLY A 70 8.07 -8.79 -10.43
N LYS A 71 7.99 -7.52 -10.87
CA LYS A 71 8.11 -6.33 -10.01
C LYS A 71 6.79 -5.93 -9.34
N ARG A 72 5.68 -6.59 -9.70
CA ARG A 72 4.37 -6.30 -9.12
C ARG A 72 4.39 -6.50 -7.61
N CYS A 73 3.70 -5.61 -6.90
CA CYS A 73 3.61 -5.61 -5.45
C CYS A 73 2.25 -5.09 -4.98
N ALA A 74 1.92 -5.34 -3.71
CA ALA A 74 0.72 -4.77 -3.08
C ALA A 74 0.82 -3.24 -3.13
N SER A 75 -0.24 -2.55 -3.53
CA SER A 75 -0.12 -1.11 -3.78
C SER A 75 -1.30 -0.31 -3.24
N SER A 76 -1.01 0.96 -2.96
CA SER A 76 -1.99 1.98 -2.60
C SER A 76 -1.56 3.36 -3.12
N SER A 77 -2.51 4.26 -3.36
CA SER A 77 -2.19 5.62 -3.80
C SER A 77 -3.10 6.65 -3.14
N PHE A 78 -2.56 7.83 -2.85
CA PHE A 78 -3.21 8.87 -2.06
C PHE A 78 -2.96 10.26 -2.63
N ILE A 79 -3.92 11.16 -2.41
CA ILE A 79 -3.68 12.60 -2.49
C ILE A 79 -3.24 13.02 -1.09
N ALA A 80 -2.02 13.51 -0.94
CA ALA A 80 -1.48 13.91 0.35
C ALA A 80 -0.35 14.95 0.18
N PRO A 81 -0.65 16.21 -0.17
CA PRO A 81 0.38 17.23 -0.39
C PRO A 81 1.29 17.45 0.82
N GLY A 82 0.76 17.24 2.03
CA GLY A 82 1.52 17.36 3.28
C GLY A 82 2.41 16.15 3.61
N TYR A 83 2.40 15.11 2.78
CA TYR A 83 3.36 14.00 2.88
C TYR A 83 4.71 14.33 2.23
N LEU A 84 4.74 15.31 1.32
CA LEU A 84 5.93 15.69 0.57
C LEU A 84 6.61 16.87 1.25
N ASP A 85 7.86 16.67 1.68
CA ASP A 85 8.71 17.71 2.27
C ASP A 85 9.33 18.62 1.19
N SER A 86 9.53 18.09 -0.02
CA SER A 86 10.03 18.85 -1.17
C SER A 86 8.91 19.57 -1.92
N GLN A 87 9.26 20.39 -2.91
CA GLN A 87 8.27 20.97 -3.84
C GLN A 87 7.90 20.02 -5.00
N GLY A 88 8.37 18.76 -4.99
CA GLY A 88 7.96 17.73 -5.94
C GLY A 88 6.47 17.39 -5.83
N ILE A 89 5.91 16.74 -6.85
CA ILE A 89 4.45 16.45 -6.89
C ILE A 89 4.09 14.98 -6.67
N VAL A 90 5.09 14.09 -6.63
CA VAL A 90 4.94 12.65 -6.40
C VAL A 90 5.96 12.19 -5.36
N ALA A 91 5.54 11.35 -4.42
CA ALA A 91 6.41 10.59 -3.54
C ALA A 91 6.02 9.12 -3.56
N VAL A 92 7.00 8.25 -3.41
CA VAL A 92 6.80 6.81 -3.36
C VAL A 92 7.57 6.23 -2.18
N ASP A 93 6.88 5.44 -1.37
CA ASP A 93 7.51 4.47 -0.49
C ASP A 93 7.45 3.08 -1.15
N LEU A 94 8.54 2.34 -1.06
CA LEU A 94 8.61 0.95 -1.45
C LEU A 94 9.21 0.11 -0.31
N ILE A 95 8.51 -0.97 0.04
CA ILE A 95 9.00 -1.98 0.97
C ILE A 95 9.48 -3.17 0.13
N ALA A 96 10.75 -3.50 0.27
CA ALA A 96 11.37 -4.67 -0.33
C ALA A 96 11.68 -5.72 0.74
N MET A 97 11.51 -7.00 0.39
CA MET A 97 11.93 -8.13 1.22
C MET A 97 13.28 -8.62 0.71
N ALA A 98 14.33 -8.46 1.53
CA ALA A 98 15.73 -8.72 1.14
C ALA A 98 16.15 -10.18 1.31
N GLN A 99 15.49 -10.89 2.23
CA GLN A 99 15.78 -12.29 2.53
C GLN A 99 14.47 -13.04 2.76
N GLY A 100 14.27 -14.11 1.99
CA GLY A 100 13.22 -15.11 2.15
C GLY A 100 13.78 -16.52 2.03
N ASP A 101 12.92 -17.53 2.05
CA ASP A 101 13.32 -18.89 1.72
C ASP A 101 13.82 -18.92 0.26
N PRO A 102 15.07 -19.35 -0.03
CA PRO A 102 15.59 -19.43 -1.40
C PRO A 102 14.75 -20.33 -2.33
N ALA A 103 13.94 -21.24 -1.79
CA ALA A 103 13.04 -22.10 -2.55
C ALA A 103 11.68 -21.43 -2.87
N SER A 104 11.42 -20.27 -2.28
CA SER A 104 10.14 -19.58 -2.34
C SER A 104 10.15 -18.45 -3.35
N LEU A 105 9.14 -18.45 -4.22
CA LEU A 105 8.97 -17.44 -5.27
C LEU A 105 7.87 -16.46 -4.89
N LYS A 106 8.15 -15.17 -5.07
CA LYS A 106 7.14 -14.11 -4.95
C LYS A 106 6.03 -14.35 -5.97
N THR A 107 4.80 -14.48 -5.50
CA THR A 107 3.61 -14.71 -6.32
C THR A 107 2.68 -13.51 -6.24
N THR A 108 2.16 -13.07 -7.38
CA THR A 108 1.14 -12.00 -7.44
C THR A 108 -0.21 -12.61 -7.75
N VAL A 109 -1.23 -12.23 -6.99
CA VAL A 109 -2.61 -12.66 -7.19
C VAL A 109 -3.48 -11.47 -7.58
N GLU A 110 -4.16 -11.59 -8.71
CA GLU A 110 -5.08 -10.57 -9.23
C GLU A 110 -6.49 -10.76 -8.68
N TYR A 111 -7.29 -9.69 -8.75
CA TYR A 111 -8.74 -9.81 -8.62
C TYR A 111 -9.34 -10.54 -9.83
N ASP A 112 -10.57 -11.05 -9.67
CA ASP A 112 -11.40 -11.56 -10.77
C ASP A 112 -12.69 -10.71 -10.88
N PRO A 113 -12.89 -9.93 -11.95
CA PRO A 113 -11.98 -9.72 -13.08
C PRO A 113 -10.73 -8.91 -12.70
N PRO A 114 -9.62 -9.01 -13.47
CA PRO A 114 -8.38 -8.29 -13.18
C PRO A 114 -8.57 -6.78 -13.12
N ARG A 115 -8.05 -6.17 -12.04
CA ARG A 115 -7.96 -4.71 -11.84
C ARG A 115 -6.64 -4.36 -11.18
N TYR A 116 -6.20 -3.11 -11.35
CA TYR A 116 -5.01 -2.59 -10.68
C TYR A 116 -5.40 -1.85 -9.40
N PRO A 117 -4.62 -1.99 -8.31
CA PRO A 117 -3.46 -2.89 -8.12
C PRO A 117 -3.86 -4.37 -7.93
N PRO A 118 -2.89 -5.33 -7.93
CA PRO A 118 -3.21 -6.74 -7.65
C PRO A 118 -3.93 -6.90 -6.30
N HIS A 119 -4.65 -8.00 -6.10
CA HIS A 119 -5.34 -8.25 -4.83
C HIS A 119 -4.34 -8.37 -3.69
N TYR A 120 -3.34 -9.23 -3.86
CA TYR A 120 -2.25 -9.38 -2.92
C TYR A 120 -0.99 -9.92 -3.59
N VAL A 121 0.12 -9.80 -2.87
CA VAL A 121 1.38 -10.50 -3.18
C VAL A 121 1.72 -11.42 -2.03
N ARG A 122 2.14 -12.64 -2.36
CA ARG A 122 2.61 -13.64 -1.39
C ARG A 122 4.10 -13.88 -1.61
N TRP A 123 4.85 -13.93 -0.52
CA TRP A 123 6.23 -14.42 -0.53
C TRP A 123 6.51 -15.10 0.81
N ASP A 124 7.00 -16.35 0.76
CA ASP A 124 7.09 -17.24 1.92
C ASP A 124 5.71 -17.48 2.57
N ASP A 125 5.65 -17.32 3.89
CA ASP A 125 4.49 -17.33 4.78
C ASP A 125 3.86 -15.94 4.91
N LEU A 126 4.28 -14.93 4.12
CA LEU A 126 3.73 -13.58 4.21
C LEU A 126 2.82 -13.27 3.03
N VAL A 127 1.68 -12.67 3.33
CA VAL A 127 0.73 -12.14 2.35
C VAL A 127 0.54 -10.65 2.58
N PHE A 128 0.82 -9.86 1.55
CA PHE A 128 0.69 -8.41 1.52
C PHE A 128 -0.55 -8.05 0.69
N PHE A 129 -1.60 -7.57 1.33
CA PHE A 129 -2.80 -7.13 0.64
C PHE A 129 -2.67 -5.68 0.18
N SER A 130 -3.08 -5.40 -1.06
CA SER A 130 -3.23 -4.02 -1.53
C SER A 130 -4.29 -3.29 -0.72
N GLY A 131 -4.22 -1.97 -0.67
CA GLY A 131 -5.21 -1.19 0.07
C GLY A 131 -6.61 -1.35 -0.50
N VAL A 132 -7.59 -1.36 0.40
CA VAL A 132 -9.01 -1.46 0.06
C VAL A 132 -9.76 -0.23 0.58
N THR A 133 -10.66 0.28 -0.25
CA THR A 133 -11.53 1.43 0.02
C THR A 133 -12.98 1.09 -0.32
N SER A 134 -13.92 1.82 0.26
CA SER A 134 -15.33 1.84 -0.15
C SER A 134 -15.84 3.28 -0.08
N PRO A 135 -16.47 3.83 -1.14
CA PRO A 135 -16.95 5.21 -1.14
C PRO A 135 -18.32 5.37 -0.47
N GLU A 136 -18.93 4.27 0.00
CA GLU A 136 -20.29 4.24 0.51
C GLU A 136 -20.36 4.60 1.99
N GLY A 137 -21.37 5.40 2.35
CA GLY A 137 -21.71 5.70 3.74
C GLY A 137 -20.69 6.58 4.47
N ASP A 138 -20.86 6.64 5.80
CA ASP A 138 -19.98 7.35 6.72
C ASP A 138 -18.77 6.48 7.15
N LEU A 139 -17.92 7.03 8.02
CA LEU A 139 -16.72 6.34 8.47
C LEU A 139 -17.03 5.00 9.16
N GLU A 140 -18.10 4.94 9.96
CA GLU A 140 -18.54 3.71 10.64
C GLU A 140 -18.93 2.64 9.63
N HIS A 141 -19.73 3.01 8.62
CA HIS A 141 -20.08 2.11 7.54
C HIS A 141 -18.84 1.58 6.81
N GLN A 142 -17.92 2.48 6.42
CA GLN A 142 -16.71 2.09 5.70
C GLN A 142 -15.81 1.17 6.56
N VAL A 143 -15.63 1.47 7.85
CA VAL A 143 -14.84 0.61 8.75
C VAL A 143 -15.42 -0.82 8.79
N ARG A 144 -16.72 -0.96 9.02
CA ARG A 144 -17.38 -2.29 9.09
C ARG A 144 -17.29 -3.03 7.76
N HIS A 145 -17.52 -2.31 6.65
CA HIS A 145 -17.48 -2.89 5.32
C HIS A 145 -16.06 -3.36 4.94
N LEU A 146 -15.05 -2.53 5.17
CA LEU A 146 -13.65 -2.85 4.88
C LEU A 146 -13.13 -3.99 5.77
N ALA A 147 -13.53 -4.01 7.04
CA ALA A 147 -13.24 -5.12 7.94
C ALA A 147 -13.79 -6.46 7.41
N ALA A 148 -15.04 -6.48 6.95
CA ALA A 148 -15.64 -7.68 6.37
C ALA A 148 -14.96 -8.10 5.06
N MET A 149 -14.64 -7.13 4.17
CA MET A 149 -13.95 -7.39 2.91
C MET A 149 -12.55 -7.96 3.11
N LEU A 150 -11.79 -7.41 4.06
CA LEU A 150 -10.46 -7.90 4.42
C LEU A 150 -10.54 -9.27 5.11
N GLY A 151 -11.52 -9.49 5.99
CA GLY A 151 -11.78 -10.81 6.57
C GLY A 151 -12.05 -11.87 5.50
N GLY A 152 -12.85 -11.54 4.49
CA GLY A 152 -13.06 -12.40 3.32
C GLY A 152 -11.77 -12.64 2.53
N SER A 153 -10.94 -11.61 2.33
CA SER A 153 -9.65 -11.73 1.64
C SER A 153 -8.63 -12.57 2.41
N LEU A 154 -8.63 -12.50 3.74
CA LEU A 154 -7.80 -13.36 4.60
C LEU A 154 -8.25 -14.82 4.48
N ALA A 155 -9.55 -15.08 4.46
CA ALA A 155 -10.08 -16.43 4.33
C ALA A 155 -9.64 -17.12 3.02
N THR A 156 -9.47 -16.37 1.91
CA THR A 156 -9.01 -16.96 0.63
C THR A 156 -7.58 -17.48 0.67
N VAL A 157 -6.77 -17.01 1.63
CA VAL A 157 -5.40 -17.46 1.86
C VAL A 157 -5.26 -18.35 3.10
N GLY A 158 -6.38 -18.83 3.65
CA GLY A 158 -6.41 -19.69 4.84
C GLY A 158 -6.09 -18.95 6.15
N ALA A 159 -6.21 -17.63 6.16
CA ALA A 159 -5.89 -16.76 7.29
C ALA A 159 -7.15 -16.20 7.96
N THR A 160 -6.95 -15.64 9.15
CA THR A 160 -7.94 -14.88 9.91
C THR A 160 -7.32 -13.57 10.41
N TRP A 161 -8.07 -12.76 11.14
CA TRP A 161 -7.53 -11.55 11.77
C TRP A 161 -6.38 -11.84 12.76
N ASP A 162 -6.35 -13.02 13.38
CA ASP A 162 -5.27 -13.43 14.29
C ASP A 162 -3.93 -13.62 13.57
N ASN A 163 -3.96 -13.80 12.24
CA ASN A 163 -2.77 -13.90 11.40
C ASN A 163 -2.22 -12.54 10.98
N VAL A 164 -2.96 -11.44 11.19
CA VAL A 164 -2.56 -10.11 10.74
C VAL A 164 -1.46 -9.56 11.64
N ILE A 165 -0.28 -9.36 11.07
CA ILE A 165 0.90 -8.86 11.79
C ILE A 165 1.07 -7.35 11.65
N SER A 166 0.52 -6.75 10.60
CA SER A 166 0.58 -5.30 10.36
C SER A 166 -0.69 -4.79 9.68
N ALA A 167 -1.17 -3.63 10.13
CA ALA A 167 -2.22 -2.87 9.47
C ALA A 167 -1.85 -1.39 9.35
N SER A 168 -2.02 -0.81 8.16
CA SER A 168 -1.85 0.63 7.93
C SER A 168 -3.18 1.23 7.50
N PHE A 169 -3.60 2.26 8.22
CA PHE A 169 -4.82 3.01 7.99
C PHE A 169 -4.47 4.35 7.33
N PHE A 170 -5.08 4.65 6.20
CA PHE A 170 -4.99 5.96 5.56
C PHE A 170 -6.35 6.63 5.72
N LEU A 171 -6.41 7.61 6.61
CA LEU A 171 -7.64 8.27 7.01
C LEU A 171 -7.72 9.64 6.35
N ARG A 172 -8.88 9.97 5.77
CA ARG A 172 -9.10 11.32 5.21
C ARG A 172 -8.97 12.37 6.33
N ARG A 173 -8.26 13.46 6.04
CA ARG A 173 -7.82 14.45 7.05
C ARG A 173 -8.96 15.13 7.80
N ASP A 174 -10.16 15.16 7.23
CA ASP A 174 -11.37 15.71 7.86
C ASP A 174 -12.07 14.73 8.82
N GLN A 175 -11.58 13.50 8.94
CA GLN A 175 -12.08 12.50 9.87
C GLN A 175 -11.31 12.50 11.19
N ASP A 176 -11.96 12.01 12.23
CA ASP A 176 -11.41 11.92 13.57
C ASP A 176 -10.68 10.59 13.82
N LEU A 177 -9.44 10.67 14.31
CA LEU A 177 -8.59 9.52 14.60
C LEU A 177 -9.13 8.67 15.75
N ASP A 178 -9.72 9.29 16.77
CA ASP A 178 -10.25 8.57 17.93
C ASP A 178 -11.54 7.83 17.57
N SER A 179 -12.33 8.39 16.65
CA SER A 179 -13.46 7.72 16.01
C SER A 179 -13.00 6.46 15.25
N LEU A 180 -11.96 6.56 14.40
CA LEU A 180 -11.40 5.38 13.72
C LEU A 180 -10.97 4.29 14.73
N ARG A 181 -10.24 4.65 15.79
CA ARG A 181 -9.79 3.71 16.82
C ARG A 181 -10.97 3.03 17.53
N SER A 182 -11.98 3.82 17.89
CA SER A 182 -13.18 3.33 18.59
C SER A 182 -13.99 2.39 17.71
N LEU A 183 -14.09 2.68 16.41
CA LEU A 183 -14.80 1.86 15.43
C LEU A 183 -14.02 0.59 15.04
N TRP A 184 -12.69 0.66 15.01
CA TRP A 184 -11.85 -0.47 14.60
C TRP A 184 -11.62 -1.48 15.72
N SER A 185 -11.46 -1.04 16.96
CA SER A 185 -11.14 -1.93 18.08
C SER A 185 -12.11 -3.12 18.26
N PRO A 186 -13.44 -3.01 18.04
CA PRO A 186 -14.37 -4.13 18.18
C PRO A 186 -14.29 -5.15 17.04
N VAL A 187 -13.64 -4.82 15.93
CA VAL A 187 -13.45 -5.74 14.79
C VAL A 187 -12.42 -6.82 15.14
N LEU A 188 -11.45 -6.52 16.00
CA LEU A 188 -10.31 -7.37 16.26
C LEU A 188 -10.58 -8.34 17.41
N SER A 189 -10.27 -9.62 17.20
CA SER A 189 -10.18 -10.65 18.24
C SER A 189 -8.94 -10.48 19.13
N ALA A 190 -7.86 -9.92 18.58
CA ALA A 190 -6.61 -9.63 19.27
C ALA A 190 -5.95 -8.37 18.69
N PRO A 191 -5.12 -7.63 19.47
CA PRO A 191 -4.38 -6.50 18.94
C PRO A 191 -3.45 -6.91 17.79
N ILE A 192 -3.46 -6.13 16.71
CA ILE A 192 -2.49 -6.28 15.62
C ILE A 192 -1.14 -5.74 16.11
N PRO A 193 -0.03 -6.52 16.01
CA PRO A 193 1.27 -6.12 16.54
C PRO A 193 1.77 -4.76 16.05
N TYR A 194 1.55 -4.45 14.77
CA TYR A 194 1.97 -3.19 14.17
C TYR A 194 0.79 -2.49 13.52
N THR A 195 0.39 -1.33 14.06
CA THR A 195 -0.63 -0.48 13.46
C THR A 195 -0.09 0.92 13.22
N SER A 196 -0.34 1.48 12.03
CA SER A 196 0.00 2.86 11.71
C SER A 196 -1.20 3.60 11.15
N THR A 197 -1.31 4.91 11.41
CA THR A 197 -2.32 5.76 10.78
C THR A 197 -1.68 6.97 10.14
N THR A 198 -2.01 7.22 8.87
CA THR A 198 -1.54 8.36 8.09
C THR A 198 -2.73 9.18 7.63
N LEU A 199 -2.68 10.50 7.83
CA LEU A 199 -3.72 11.41 7.36
C LEU A 199 -3.46 11.82 5.91
N VAL A 200 -4.46 11.62 5.05
CA VAL A 200 -4.42 11.93 3.61
C VAL A 200 -5.55 12.87 3.23
N ASP A 201 -5.40 13.58 2.12
CA ASP A 201 -6.38 14.57 1.65
C ASP A 201 -7.39 13.96 0.67
N GLY A 202 -7.10 12.78 0.11
CA GLY A 202 -8.06 12.07 -0.74
C GLY A 202 -7.55 10.76 -1.36
N PHE A 203 -8.44 10.10 -2.09
CA PHE A 203 -8.25 8.79 -2.72
C PHE A 203 -8.60 8.84 -4.22
N ALA A 204 -8.70 7.67 -4.88
CA ALA A 204 -9.01 7.60 -6.31
C ALA A 204 -10.44 8.06 -6.58
N SER A 205 -11.38 7.59 -5.76
CA SER A 205 -12.79 7.90 -5.84
C SER A 205 -13.17 8.93 -4.78
N GLU A 206 -14.04 9.86 -5.16
CA GLU A 206 -14.75 10.70 -4.22
C GLU A 206 -15.59 9.83 -3.26
N GLY A 207 -15.78 10.28 -2.02
CA GLY A 207 -16.53 9.56 -0.98
C GLY A 207 -15.71 8.61 -0.10
N ASN A 208 -14.56 8.13 -0.57
CA ASN A 208 -13.65 7.35 0.27
C ASN A 208 -13.17 8.18 1.48
N LEU A 209 -13.32 7.63 2.69
CA LEU A 209 -12.87 8.22 3.95
C LEU A 209 -11.68 7.46 4.53
N LEU A 210 -11.54 6.19 4.17
CA LEU A 210 -10.54 5.28 4.73
C LEU A 210 -10.04 4.31 3.65
N GLU A 211 -8.73 4.09 3.65
CA GLU A 211 -8.11 2.93 3.00
C GLU A 211 -7.37 2.11 4.05
N ILE A 212 -7.50 0.78 4.00
CA ILE A 212 -6.81 -0.13 4.92
C ILE A 212 -5.91 -1.06 4.12
N GLU A 213 -4.66 -1.15 4.54
CA GLU A 213 -3.67 -2.10 4.07
C GLU A 213 -3.36 -3.10 5.19
N ILE A 214 -3.26 -4.40 4.86
CA ILE A 214 -2.85 -5.42 5.85
C ILE A 214 -1.75 -6.34 5.31
N THR A 215 -0.97 -6.87 6.24
CA THR A 215 -0.03 -7.97 6.00
C THR A 215 -0.30 -9.08 7.02
N ALA A 216 -0.39 -10.32 6.54
CA ALA A 216 -0.66 -11.49 7.35
C ALA A 216 0.44 -12.55 7.24
N ALA A 217 0.62 -13.33 8.30
CA ALA A 217 1.49 -14.51 8.35
C ALA A 217 0.63 -15.80 8.26
N VAL A 218 0.86 -16.63 7.25
CA VAL A 218 0.02 -17.76 6.82
C VAL A 218 0.76 -19.08 6.67
#